data_AF-A0A5E4SD04-F1
#
_entry.id   AF-A0A5E4SD04-F1
#
_cell.length_a   1.000
_cell.length_b   1.000
_cell.length_c   1.000
_cell.angle_alpha   90.00
_cell.angle_beta   90.00
_cell.angle_gamma   90.00
#
_symmetry.space_group_name_H-M   'P 1'
#
loop_
_entity.id
_entity.type
_entity.pdbx_description
1 polymer ?
#
loop_
_entity_poly.entity_id
_entity_poly.type
_entity_poly.pdbx_seq_one_letter_code
_entity_poly.pdbx_strand_id
1 'polypeptide(L)'
;MVLFRQEAIRCGEDIKWAGYVKRLNAVENDDCNFSLCHRYPCPCARNEPFPDASLPETPLAVYHPRLAVFGGSMQLLPGRIVAMMIGADTRSSSGTSQTIHSTHGNGRQHKPLAQSSDTRHVRYLRRTILTYGHHATPAINGIVIPDSALARAITEFVRDTETELLFNHSSRVFFFGAIAGQQRGLSFNPELLYAATMFHDVGLMPSHSSADLRFEVDGANAARDFLQSYKLDPADIEKVWTGIALHTTPGVPEFMHPVIALTTAGVEMDVLGLTYDRYPADIREAVVAAFPRTPAFKEDIIQAFYDGIRHKPDTTFGNVKADVIADKEPHFHRGNFCSAIRRSHWHG
;
A
#
# COMPACT_ATOMS: atom_id res chain seq x y z
N MET A 1 -31.34 28.68 10.19
CA MET A 1 -31.24 27.99 11.49
C MET A 1 -31.68 26.55 11.28
N VAL A 2 -30.75 25.68 10.86
CA VAL A 2 -30.96 24.23 10.71
C VAL A 2 -29.75 23.59 11.39
N LEU A 3 -30.01 22.90 12.50
CA LEU A 3 -29.02 22.27 13.35
C LEU A 3 -28.63 20.91 12.74
N PHE A 4 -27.38 20.74 12.34
CA PHE A 4 -26.79 19.42 12.13
C PHE A 4 -26.28 18.91 13.48
N ARG A 5 -26.94 17.87 14.01
CA ARG A 5 -26.43 17.04 15.11
C ARG A 5 -25.30 16.17 14.55
N GLN A 6 -24.07 16.44 14.96
CA GLN A 6 -23.01 15.43 14.96
C GLN A 6 -23.28 14.51 16.15
N GLU A 7 -23.70 13.28 15.89
CA GLU A 7 -23.62 12.22 16.89
C GLU A 7 -22.15 11.83 17.04
N ALA A 8 -21.60 12.17 18.21
CA ALA A 8 -20.30 11.75 18.67
C ALA A 8 -20.27 10.21 18.75
N ILE A 9 -19.57 9.59 17.80
CA ILE A 9 -19.08 8.23 17.97
C ILE A 9 -18.14 8.27 19.18
N ARG A 10 -18.51 7.55 20.24
CA ARG A 10 -17.73 7.44 21.47
C ARG A 10 -16.30 6.99 21.15
N CYS A 11 -15.35 7.92 21.17
CA CYS A 11 -13.93 7.62 21.31
C CYS A 11 -13.71 7.06 22.71
N GLY A 12 -13.58 5.74 22.79
CA GLY A 12 -13.15 5.04 23.99
C GLY A 12 -12.30 3.86 23.56
N GLU A 13 -11.05 4.12 23.20
CA GLU A 13 -9.95 3.16 23.10
C GLU A 13 -8.66 3.96 22.90
N ASP A 14 -8.13 4.47 24.01
CA ASP A 14 -6.84 5.14 24.08
C ASP A 14 -5.69 4.15 23.78
N ILE A 15 -4.74 4.62 22.96
CA ILE A 15 -3.38 4.07 22.69
C ILE A 15 -3.29 2.97 21.61
N LYS A 16 -3.38 3.36 20.33
CA LYS A 16 -3.25 2.46 19.17
C LYS A 16 -1.83 2.14 18.66
N TRP A 17 -0.78 2.84 19.09
CA TRP A 17 0.59 2.51 18.65
C TRP A 17 1.24 1.35 19.42
N ALA A 18 1.09 1.34 20.75
CA ALA A 18 1.54 0.21 21.56
C ALA A 18 0.74 -1.07 21.24
N GLY A 19 -0.55 -0.93 20.87
CA GLY A 19 -1.41 -2.06 20.55
C GLY A 19 -1.02 -2.82 19.28
N TYR A 20 -0.52 -2.15 18.24
CA TYR A 20 -0.09 -2.81 17.00
C TYR A 20 1.18 -3.66 17.22
N VAL A 21 2.23 -3.05 17.78
CA VAL A 21 3.48 -3.76 18.13
C VAL A 21 3.21 -4.86 19.18
N LYS A 22 2.35 -4.60 20.18
CA LYS A 22 1.96 -5.60 21.18
C LYS A 22 1.15 -6.75 20.58
N ARG A 23 0.35 -6.52 19.53
CA ARG A 23 -0.38 -7.57 18.81
C ARG A 23 0.56 -8.41 17.93
N LEU A 24 1.51 -7.78 17.22
CA LEU A 24 2.55 -8.53 16.50
C LEU A 24 3.39 -9.39 17.46
N ASN A 25 3.83 -8.81 18.59
CA ASN A 25 4.61 -9.54 19.60
C ASN A 25 3.78 -10.61 20.36
N ALA A 26 2.44 -10.49 20.40
CA ALA A 26 1.59 -11.52 20.99
C ALA A 26 1.52 -12.77 20.09
N VAL A 27 1.47 -12.59 18.77
CA VAL A 27 1.53 -13.71 17.80
C VAL A 27 2.85 -14.49 17.90
N GLU A 28 3.97 -13.83 18.21
CA GLU A 28 5.26 -14.51 18.44
C GLU A 28 5.31 -15.37 19.72
N ASN A 29 4.45 -15.12 20.71
CA ASN A 29 4.53 -15.80 22.01
C ASN A 29 3.74 -17.12 22.08
N ASP A 30 2.84 -17.40 21.14
CA ASP A 30 2.02 -18.64 21.14
C ASP A 30 2.69 -19.83 20.42
N ASP A 31 3.79 -19.61 19.68
CA ASP A 31 4.53 -20.64 18.91
C ASP A 31 5.86 -21.08 19.60
N CYS A 32 6.03 -20.84 20.91
CA CYS A 32 7.22 -21.29 21.65
C CYS A 32 7.25 -22.82 21.86
N ASN A 33 7.61 -23.56 20.83
CA ASN A 33 8.04 -24.94 20.92
C ASN A 33 9.45 -24.98 21.54
N PHE A 34 9.56 -25.55 22.75
CA PHE A 34 10.68 -25.46 23.69
C PHE A 34 12.04 -26.08 23.24
N SER A 35 12.30 -26.26 21.95
CA SER A 35 13.46 -27.03 21.45
C SER A 35 14.54 -26.23 20.68
N LEU A 36 14.38 -24.93 20.44
CA LEU A 36 15.35 -24.15 19.65
C LEU A 36 16.02 -22.96 20.38
N CYS A 37 15.82 -22.82 21.70
CA CYS A 37 16.38 -21.72 22.48
C CYS A 37 17.85 -21.96 22.88
N HIS A 38 18.78 -22.04 21.92
CA HIS A 38 20.22 -22.16 22.19
C HIS A 38 21.13 -21.27 21.35
N ARG A 39 20.65 -20.14 20.80
CA ARG A 39 21.56 -19.26 20.04
C ARG A 39 21.45 -17.75 20.23
N TYR A 40 20.48 -17.22 20.98
CA TYR A 40 20.44 -15.78 21.30
C TYR A 40 19.80 -15.54 22.67
N PRO A 41 20.47 -14.87 23.64
CA PRO A 41 19.85 -14.53 24.91
C PRO A 41 18.84 -13.37 24.73
N CYS A 42 17.55 -13.68 24.91
CA CYS A 42 16.49 -12.68 25.06
C CYS A 42 16.76 -11.77 26.26
N PRO A 43 16.54 -10.44 26.17
CA PRO A 43 16.69 -9.53 27.32
C PRO A 43 15.69 -9.77 28.46
N CYS A 44 14.75 -10.69 28.29
CA CYS A 44 13.68 -11.00 29.24
C CYS A 44 14.13 -11.83 30.47
N ALA A 45 15.41 -12.21 30.58
CA ALA A 45 15.92 -13.08 31.64
C ALA A 45 16.75 -12.39 32.74
N ARG A 46 16.53 -11.09 33.02
CA ARG A 46 17.16 -10.42 34.18
C ARG A 46 16.12 -9.70 35.04
N ASN A 47 15.73 -10.35 36.14
CA ASN A 47 15.06 -9.73 37.28
C ASN A 47 16.06 -8.83 38.04
N GLU A 48 16.32 -7.63 37.52
CA GLU A 48 17.09 -6.58 38.19
C GLU A 48 16.15 -5.41 38.51
N PRO A 49 16.10 -4.88 39.74
CA PRO A 49 15.23 -3.77 40.09
C PRO A 49 15.70 -2.45 39.44
N PHE A 50 14.74 -1.65 38.97
CA PHE A 50 14.97 -0.31 38.42
C PHE A 50 15.69 0.60 39.43
N PRO A 51 16.74 1.34 39.04
CA PRO A 51 17.35 2.33 39.92
C PRO A 51 16.45 3.58 40.04
N ASP A 52 16.34 4.03 41.28
CA ASP A 52 15.63 5.22 41.77
C ASP A 52 15.99 6.49 40.98
N ALA A 53 15.00 7.13 40.36
CA ALA A 53 15.13 8.40 39.66
C ALA A 53 14.66 9.55 40.56
N SER A 54 15.50 9.93 41.52
CA SER A 54 15.37 11.21 42.21
C SER A 54 15.72 12.36 41.24
N LEU A 55 14.71 12.97 40.62
CA LEU A 55 14.85 14.24 39.89
C LEU A 55 14.65 15.42 40.86
N PRO A 56 15.44 16.49 40.80
CA PRO A 56 15.17 17.70 41.57
C PRO A 56 14.00 18.47 40.96
N GLU A 57 13.05 18.88 41.80
CA GLU A 57 11.93 19.74 41.44
C GLU A 57 12.42 21.13 41.01
N THR A 58 12.14 21.51 39.76
CA THR A 58 12.14 22.92 39.32
C THR A 58 10.70 23.38 39.12
N PRO A 59 10.25 24.50 39.71
CA PRO A 59 8.86 24.91 39.67
C PRO A 59 8.42 25.39 38.29
N LEU A 60 7.26 24.91 37.88
CA LEU A 60 6.53 25.31 36.67
C LEU A 60 6.16 26.81 36.73
N ALA A 61 6.67 27.59 35.77
CA ALA A 61 6.18 28.94 35.53
C ALA A 61 4.82 28.88 34.83
N VAL A 62 3.76 29.19 35.57
CA VAL A 62 2.40 29.37 35.07
C VAL A 62 2.33 30.69 34.30
N TYR A 63 2.16 30.63 32.98
CA TYR A 63 1.91 31.82 32.15
C TYR A 63 0.41 32.06 32.05
N HIS A 64 -0.09 33.07 32.76
CA HIS A 64 -1.44 33.61 32.54
C HIS A 64 -1.42 34.62 31.39
N PRO A 65 -2.29 34.53 30.37
CA PRO A 65 -2.48 35.62 29.43
C PRO A 65 -3.33 36.71 30.09
N ARG A 66 -2.73 37.88 30.33
CA ARG A 66 -3.45 39.12 30.65
C ARG A 66 -4.10 39.66 29.37
N LEU A 67 -5.43 39.80 29.42
CA LEU A 67 -6.20 40.65 28.51
C LEU A 67 -5.67 42.09 28.56
N ALA A 68 -5.19 42.60 27.43
CA ALA A 68 -5.03 44.03 27.20
C ALA A 68 -5.97 44.42 26.04
N VAL A 69 -7.05 45.10 26.40
CA VAL A 69 -7.91 45.81 25.45
C VAL A 69 -7.21 47.12 25.12
N PHE A 70 -6.85 47.31 23.85
CA PHE A 70 -6.61 48.63 23.28
C PHE A 70 -7.45 48.76 22.01
N GLY A 71 -8.38 49.71 22.05
CA GLY A 71 -9.16 50.12 20.89
C GLY A 71 -8.30 50.91 19.91
N GLY A 72 -8.56 50.72 18.62
CA GLY A 72 -7.92 51.47 17.55
C GLY A 72 -8.30 50.94 16.17
N SER A 73 -9.03 51.75 15.42
CA SER A 73 -9.70 51.48 14.15
C SER A 73 -8.82 51.03 12.96
N MET A 74 -9.34 50.04 12.22
CA MET A 74 -9.50 49.97 10.76
C MET A 74 -8.29 50.10 9.82
N GLN A 75 -7.96 49.01 9.08
CA GLN A 75 -7.98 48.97 7.59
C GLN A 75 -7.65 47.57 7.04
N LEU A 76 -8.45 47.13 6.08
CA LEU A 76 -8.26 45.93 5.25
C LEU A 76 -7.37 46.27 4.04
N LEU A 77 -6.34 45.46 3.77
CA LEU A 77 -5.73 45.35 2.44
C LEU A 77 -5.40 43.87 2.11
N PRO A 78 -5.55 43.46 0.83
CA PRO A 78 -5.60 42.06 0.42
C PRO A 78 -4.21 41.46 0.14
N GLY A 79 -4.19 40.13 0.05
CA GLY A 79 -2.99 39.30 0.07
C GLY A 79 -2.04 39.43 -1.12
N ARG A 80 -0.81 38.97 -0.88
CA ARG A 80 0.13 38.54 -1.91
C ARG A 80 0.67 37.16 -1.55
N ILE A 81 0.34 36.21 -2.41
CA ILE A 81 0.97 34.90 -2.53
C ILE A 81 2.40 35.12 -3.03
N VAL A 82 3.39 34.62 -2.31
CA VAL A 82 4.76 34.49 -2.81
C VAL A 82 4.96 33.05 -3.25
N ALA A 83 4.98 32.84 -4.56
CA ALA A 83 5.45 31.63 -5.19
C ALA A 83 6.99 31.63 -5.17
N MET A 84 7.60 30.62 -4.55
CA MET A 84 9.05 30.41 -4.59
C MET A 84 9.36 29.49 -5.77
N MET A 85 9.73 30.09 -6.91
CA MET A 85 10.35 29.40 -8.04
C MET A 85 11.84 29.19 -7.73
N ILE A 86 12.30 27.94 -7.82
CA ILE A 86 13.71 27.58 -7.78
C ILE A 86 14.33 28.00 -9.13
N GLY A 87 15.21 28.99 -9.10
CA GLY A 87 16.01 29.41 -10.25
C GLY A 87 17.18 28.45 -10.47
N ALA A 88 17.31 27.94 -11.69
CA ALA A 88 18.55 27.37 -12.20
C ALA A 88 19.35 28.48 -12.89
N ASP A 89 20.54 28.75 -12.36
CA ASP A 89 21.55 29.63 -12.95
C ASP A 89 22.23 28.91 -14.13
N THR A 90 22.18 29.50 -15.32
CA THR A 90 23.26 29.37 -16.31
C THR A 90 23.47 30.70 -17.02
N ARG A 91 24.66 31.29 -16.81
CA ARG A 91 25.14 32.52 -17.47
C ARG A 91 25.48 32.30 -18.95
N SER A 92 24.91 33.18 -19.75
CA SER A 92 25.44 33.91 -20.92
C SER A 92 26.66 33.37 -21.69
N SER A 93 26.49 33.28 -23.02
CA SER A 93 27.38 33.96 -23.96
C SER A 93 26.65 34.32 -25.27
N SER A 94 26.76 35.59 -25.62
CA SER A 94 26.29 36.30 -26.82
C SER A 94 26.89 35.80 -28.13
N GLY A 95 26.18 35.96 -29.25
CA GLY A 95 26.78 35.83 -30.58
C GLY A 95 25.81 35.99 -31.77
N THR A 96 25.57 37.24 -32.16
CA THR A 96 25.41 37.75 -33.55
C THR A 96 24.48 37.08 -34.57
N SER A 97 23.54 37.92 -35.03
CA SER A 97 22.75 37.81 -36.26
C SER A 97 23.63 37.95 -37.52
N GLN A 98 23.48 37.02 -38.48
CA GLN A 98 23.80 37.26 -39.89
C GLN A 98 22.78 36.53 -40.77
N THR A 99 22.00 37.34 -41.50
CA THR A 99 21.30 37.00 -42.74
C THR A 99 22.32 36.66 -43.83
N ILE A 100 22.04 35.68 -44.71
CA ILE A 100 22.31 35.74 -46.17
C ILE A 100 21.88 34.45 -46.93
N HIS A 101 21.20 34.71 -48.05
CA HIS A 101 21.01 33.99 -49.33
C HIS A 101 20.39 32.58 -49.45
N SER A 102 19.26 32.60 -50.17
CA SER A 102 18.67 31.54 -51.00
C SER A 102 19.55 31.20 -52.22
N THR A 103 19.69 29.90 -52.51
CA THR A 103 19.93 29.37 -53.85
C THR A 103 19.11 28.10 -54.08
N HIS A 104 18.49 28.03 -55.26
CA HIS A 104 17.69 26.91 -55.79
C HIS A 104 18.52 25.64 -56.04
N GLY A 105 17.88 24.47 -55.95
CA GLY A 105 18.46 23.21 -56.43
C GLY A 105 17.62 21.95 -56.26
N ASN A 106 16.66 21.75 -57.17
CA ASN A 106 16.26 20.48 -57.79
C ASN A 106 15.75 19.27 -56.95
N GLY A 107 14.43 19.07 -57.04
CA GLY A 107 13.77 17.83 -57.48
C GLY A 107 14.25 16.45 -56.99
N ARG A 108 13.40 15.79 -56.19
CA ARG A 108 13.04 14.37 -56.38
C ARG A 108 11.75 14.06 -55.61
N GLN A 109 10.72 13.68 -56.37
CA GLN A 109 9.50 13.08 -55.85
C GLN A 109 9.82 11.72 -55.24
N HIS A 110 9.43 11.49 -53.99
CA HIS A 110 9.32 10.15 -53.41
C HIS A 110 7.89 9.93 -52.91
N LYS A 111 7.28 8.85 -53.42
CA LYS A 111 6.01 8.25 -53.02
C LYS A 111 5.90 8.08 -51.49
N PRO A 112 4.71 8.21 -50.90
CA PRO A 112 4.49 7.77 -49.52
C PRO A 112 4.42 6.23 -49.48
N LEU A 113 5.25 5.62 -48.63
CA LEU A 113 5.12 4.22 -48.24
C LEU A 113 3.92 4.07 -47.30
N ALA A 114 3.03 3.15 -47.66
CA ALA A 114 1.94 2.71 -46.82
C ALA A 114 2.40 1.65 -45.79
N GLN A 115 1.85 1.80 -44.58
CA GLN A 115 1.45 0.77 -43.60
C GLN A 115 2.50 -0.20 -43.01
N SER A 116 2.60 -0.15 -41.68
CA SER A 116 2.74 -1.34 -40.82
C SER A 116 2.13 -1.03 -39.44
N SER A 117 0.81 -1.18 -39.32
CA SER A 117 0.12 -1.27 -38.04
C SER A 117 0.28 -2.69 -37.51
N ASP A 118 1.20 -2.86 -36.55
CA ASP A 118 1.43 -4.13 -35.88
C ASP A 118 0.18 -4.53 -35.08
N THR A 119 -0.64 -5.38 -35.67
CA THR A 119 -1.93 -5.87 -35.14
C THR A 119 -1.78 -7.20 -34.39
N ARG A 120 -0.57 -7.53 -33.92
CA ARG A 120 -0.30 -8.81 -33.24
C ARG A 120 -0.81 -8.90 -31.79
N HIS A 121 -1.27 -7.82 -31.17
CA HIS A 121 -1.79 -7.85 -29.79
C HIS A 121 -3.31 -8.06 -29.67
N VAL A 122 -4.10 -7.89 -30.75
CA VAL A 122 -5.57 -7.89 -30.67
C VAL A 122 -6.21 -9.25 -31.04
N ARG A 123 -5.40 -10.29 -31.32
CA ARG A 123 -5.89 -11.62 -31.70
C ARG A 123 -5.80 -12.70 -30.62
N TYR A 124 -5.31 -12.40 -29.42
CA TYR A 124 -5.14 -13.41 -28.37
C TYR A 124 -6.44 -13.72 -27.59
N LEU A 125 -7.45 -12.84 -27.62
CA LEU A 125 -8.66 -12.96 -26.79
C LEU A 125 -9.88 -13.62 -27.48
N ARG A 126 -9.69 -14.57 -28.40
CA ARG A 126 -10.86 -15.25 -29.01
C ARG A 126 -10.74 -16.75 -29.23
N ARG A 127 -9.91 -17.44 -28.45
CA ARG A 127 -9.86 -18.90 -28.49
C ARG A 127 -9.45 -19.46 -27.14
N THR A 128 -10.41 -19.55 -26.21
CA THR A 128 -10.68 -20.65 -25.26
C THR A 128 -11.77 -20.19 -24.27
N ILE A 129 -13.01 -20.04 -24.75
CA ILE A 129 -14.19 -19.98 -23.86
C ILE A 129 -15.11 -21.11 -24.31
N LEU A 130 -14.67 -22.34 -24.14
CA LEU A 130 -15.52 -23.51 -24.10
C LEU A 130 -14.82 -24.50 -23.17
N THR A 131 -15.54 -24.89 -22.11
CA THR A 131 -15.24 -25.95 -21.14
C THR A 131 -14.14 -25.70 -20.10
N TYR A 132 -14.37 -24.74 -19.20
CA TYR A 132 -14.17 -24.99 -17.76
C TYR A 132 -15.52 -24.72 -17.09
N GLY A 133 -16.05 -25.70 -16.37
CA GLY A 133 -17.26 -25.52 -15.58
C GLY A 133 -16.99 -24.43 -14.54
N HIS A 134 -17.63 -23.27 -14.71
CA HIS A 134 -17.62 -22.18 -13.75
C HIS A 134 -18.40 -22.64 -12.51
N HIS A 135 -17.75 -23.39 -11.62
CA HIS A 135 -18.26 -23.55 -10.27
C HIS A 135 -18.03 -22.21 -9.57
N ALA A 136 -19.08 -21.38 -9.53
CA ALA A 136 -19.06 -20.17 -8.74
C ALA A 136 -18.67 -20.53 -7.30
N THR A 137 -17.67 -19.86 -6.74
CA THR A 137 -17.28 -20.05 -5.35
C THR A 137 -18.52 -19.79 -4.47
N PRO A 138 -18.92 -20.76 -3.61
CA PRO A 138 -20.08 -20.57 -2.73
C PRO A 138 -19.94 -19.32 -1.87
N ALA A 139 -21.07 -18.72 -1.49
CA ALA A 139 -21.06 -17.60 -0.56
C ALA A 139 -20.49 -18.03 0.80
N ILE A 140 -19.52 -17.27 1.33
CA ILE A 140 -18.93 -17.51 2.65
C ILE A 140 -19.33 -16.35 3.55
N ASN A 141 -20.04 -16.62 4.65
CA ASN A 141 -20.63 -15.59 5.52
C ASN A 141 -21.48 -14.53 4.76
N GLY A 142 -22.18 -14.97 3.70
CA GLY A 142 -22.96 -14.08 2.84
C GLY A 142 -22.10 -13.18 1.92
N ILE A 143 -20.78 -13.32 1.93
CA ILE A 143 -19.88 -12.68 0.96
C ILE A 143 -19.77 -13.55 -0.28
N VAL A 144 -19.90 -12.93 -1.44
CA VAL A 144 -19.69 -13.54 -2.76
C VAL A 144 -18.63 -12.74 -3.50
N ILE A 145 -17.82 -13.42 -4.31
CA ILE A 145 -17.00 -12.74 -5.32
C ILE A 145 -17.97 -12.10 -6.32
N PRO A 146 -17.81 -10.81 -6.66
CA PRO A 146 -18.67 -10.17 -7.65
C PRO A 146 -18.61 -10.92 -8.99
N ASP A 147 -19.77 -11.19 -9.59
CA ASP A 147 -19.88 -11.87 -10.90
C ASP A 147 -20.14 -10.87 -12.04
N SER A 148 -19.57 -9.66 -11.91
CA SER A 148 -19.62 -8.66 -12.97
C SER A 148 -18.62 -9.02 -14.09
N ALA A 149 -18.78 -8.40 -15.27
CA ALA A 149 -17.80 -8.55 -16.34
C ALA A 149 -16.40 -8.04 -15.93
N LEU A 150 -16.36 -6.99 -15.11
CA LEU A 150 -15.11 -6.43 -14.59
C LEU A 150 -14.44 -7.42 -13.64
N ALA A 151 -15.16 -7.96 -12.65
CA ALA A 151 -14.59 -8.87 -11.67
C ALA A 151 -14.11 -10.19 -12.28
N ARG A 152 -14.81 -10.72 -13.29
CA ARG A 152 -14.30 -11.87 -14.08
C ARG A 152 -12.99 -11.52 -14.79
N ALA A 153 -12.92 -10.35 -15.45
CA ALA A 153 -11.71 -9.92 -16.12
C ALA A 153 -10.53 -9.67 -15.16
N ILE A 154 -10.80 -9.14 -13.96
CA ILE A 154 -9.81 -9.00 -12.89
C ILE A 154 -9.28 -10.39 -12.49
N THR A 155 -10.19 -11.35 -12.29
CA THR A 155 -9.84 -12.73 -11.91
C THR A 155 -8.97 -13.38 -12.97
N GLU A 156 -9.33 -13.26 -14.24
CA GLU A 156 -8.55 -13.79 -15.37
C GLU A 156 -7.17 -13.15 -15.44
N PHE A 157 -7.10 -11.82 -15.39
CA PHE A 157 -5.83 -11.09 -15.42
C PHE A 157 -4.87 -11.54 -14.31
N VAL A 158 -5.37 -11.64 -13.08
CA VAL A 158 -4.54 -12.01 -11.93
C VAL A 158 -4.15 -13.49 -11.98
N ARG A 159 -5.04 -14.39 -12.42
CA ARG A 159 -4.68 -15.80 -12.65
C ARG A 159 -3.59 -15.98 -13.71
N ASP A 160 -3.57 -15.15 -14.74
CA ASP A 160 -2.57 -15.19 -15.80
C ASP A 160 -1.25 -14.53 -15.39
N THR A 161 -1.26 -13.70 -14.35
CA THR A 161 -0.11 -12.86 -13.94
C THR A 161 0.59 -13.36 -12.69
N GLU A 162 -0.17 -13.76 -11.67
CA GLU A 162 0.34 -14.15 -10.36
C GLU A 162 0.53 -15.67 -10.23
N THR A 163 1.31 -16.07 -9.23
CA THR A 163 1.40 -17.49 -8.84
C THR A 163 0.10 -17.95 -8.17
N GLU A 164 -0.14 -19.26 -8.13
CA GLU A 164 -1.29 -19.83 -7.42
C GLU A 164 -1.30 -19.44 -5.93
N LEU A 165 -0.12 -19.35 -5.31
CA LEU A 165 0.05 -18.89 -3.92
C LEU A 165 -0.53 -17.49 -3.72
N LEU A 166 -0.12 -16.53 -4.57
CA LEU A 166 -0.54 -15.14 -4.49
C LEU A 166 -2.01 -14.96 -4.88
N PHE A 167 -2.47 -15.67 -5.92
CA PHE A 167 -3.89 -15.66 -6.29
C PHE A 167 -4.79 -16.15 -5.12
N ASN A 168 -4.42 -17.26 -4.48
CA ASN A 168 -5.16 -17.77 -3.33
C ASN A 168 -5.08 -16.81 -2.14
N HIS A 169 -3.91 -16.21 -1.88
CA HIS A 169 -3.74 -15.17 -0.87
C HIS A 169 -4.67 -13.98 -1.10
N SER A 170 -4.59 -13.34 -2.26
CA SER A 170 -5.44 -12.22 -2.67
C SER A 170 -6.94 -12.54 -2.56
N SER A 171 -7.33 -13.77 -2.94
CA SER A 171 -8.72 -14.23 -2.79
C SER A 171 -9.14 -14.33 -1.32
N ARG A 172 -8.30 -14.86 -0.42
CA ARG A 172 -8.60 -14.88 1.03
C ARG A 172 -8.64 -13.47 1.62
N VAL A 173 -7.74 -12.59 1.20
CA VAL A 173 -7.71 -11.17 1.59
C VAL A 173 -9.03 -10.49 1.26
N PHE A 174 -9.61 -10.74 0.07
CA PHE A 174 -10.96 -10.25 -0.27
C PHE A 174 -12.01 -10.70 0.75
N PHE A 175 -12.10 -12.00 1.04
CA PHE A 175 -13.10 -12.53 1.96
C PHE A 175 -12.92 -11.97 3.37
N PHE A 176 -11.70 -11.99 3.91
CA PHE A 176 -11.44 -11.48 5.26
C PHE A 176 -11.69 -9.97 5.36
N GLY A 177 -11.32 -9.19 4.34
CA GLY A 177 -11.62 -7.76 4.26
C GLY A 177 -13.13 -7.50 4.19
N ALA A 178 -13.87 -8.23 3.35
CA ALA A 178 -15.31 -8.06 3.20
C ALA A 178 -16.07 -8.44 4.49
N ILE A 179 -15.67 -9.53 5.16
CA ILE A 179 -16.22 -9.95 6.45
C ILE A 179 -15.91 -8.90 7.54
N ALA A 180 -14.70 -8.34 7.57
CA ALA A 180 -14.39 -7.23 8.48
C ALA A 180 -15.29 -6.02 8.22
N GLY A 181 -15.61 -5.74 6.95
CA GLY A 181 -16.58 -4.71 6.57
C GLY A 181 -17.96 -4.94 7.17
N GLN A 182 -18.48 -6.17 7.09
CA GLN A 182 -19.75 -6.56 7.73
C GLN A 182 -19.70 -6.38 9.25
N GLN A 183 -18.65 -6.90 9.90
CA GLN A 183 -18.50 -6.81 11.37
C GLN A 183 -18.39 -5.37 11.87
N ARG A 184 -17.79 -4.48 11.09
CA ARG A 184 -17.61 -3.06 11.41
C ARG A 184 -18.77 -2.17 10.93
N GLY A 185 -19.77 -2.72 10.24
CA GLY A 185 -20.87 -1.95 9.67
C GLY A 185 -20.45 -0.94 8.59
N LEU A 186 -19.38 -1.23 7.84
CA LEU A 186 -18.86 -0.35 6.80
C LEU A 186 -19.54 -0.62 5.46
N SER A 187 -19.94 0.44 4.75
CA SER A 187 -20.45 0.37 3.39
C SER A 187 -19.32 0.58 2.38
N PHE A 188 -19.21 -0.30 1.39
CA PHE A 188 -18.20 -0.22 0.34
C PHE A 188 -18.72 -0.88 -0.95
N ASN A 189 -18.12 -0.51 -2.09
CA ASN A 189 -18.37 -1.20 -3.36
C ASN A 189 -17.54 -2.51 -3.38
N PRO A 190 -18.18 -3.69 -3.46
CA PRO A 190 -17.47 -4.97 -3.43
C PRO A 190 -16.57 -5.19 -4.65
N GLU A 191 -16.89 -4.62 -5.82
CA GLU A 191 -16.02 -4.70 -7.00
C GLU A 191 -14.71 -3.92 -6.81
N LEU A 192 -14.76 -2.77 -6.12
CA LEU A 192 -13.55 -2.00 -5.83
C LEU A 192 -12.69 -2.68 -4.76
N LEU A 193 -13.31 -3.28 -3.74
CA LEU A 193 -12.55 -4.09 -2.77
C LEU A 193 -11.94 -5.31 -3.46
N TYR A 194 -12.69 -5.97 -4.36
CA TYR A 194 -12.16 -7.09 -5.13
C TYR A 194 -10.99 -6.66 -6.01
N ALA A 195 -11.09 -5.53 -6.73
CA ALA A 195 -9.97 -4.98 -7.49
C ALA A 195 -8.75 -4.69 -6.61
N ALA A 196 -8.94 -4.00 -5.48
CA ALA A 196 -7.83 -3.66 -4.58
C ALA A 196 -7.13 -4.91 -4.03
N THR A 197 -7.90 -5.89 -3.57
CA THR A 197 -7.35 -7.13 -2.99
C THR A 197 -6.74 -8.06 -4.03
N MET A 198 -7.28 -8.13 -5.24
CA MET A 198 -6.72 -8.97 -6.31
C MET A 198 -5.44 -8.42 -6.92
N PHE A 199 -5.24 -7.10 -6.94
CA PHE A 199 -4.04 -6.49 -7.53
C PHE A 199 -2.91 -6.20 -6.54
N HIS A 200 -3.13 -6.36 -5.23
CA HIS A 200 -2.24 -5.78 -4.23
C HIS A 200 -0.80 -6.29 -4.28
N ASP A 201 -0.62 -7.55 -4.70
CA ASP A 201 0.67 -8.23 -4.80
C ASP A 201 1.20 -8.37 -6.25
N VAL A 202 0.49 -7.83 -7.26
CA VAL A 202 0.89 -7.93 -8.67
C VAL A 202 2.27 -7.31 -8.91
N GLY A 203 2.64 -6.28 -8.13
CA GLY A 203 3.96 -5.65 -8.20
C GLY A 203 5.13 -6.53 -7.79
N LEU A 204 4.88 -7.71 -7.19
CA LEU A 204 5.92 -8.72 -6.92
C LEU A 204 6.31 -9.48 -8.20
N MET A 205 5.47 -9.43 -9.24
CA MET A 205 5.72 -10.18 -10.46
C MET A 205 6.74 -9.48 -11.36
N PRO A 206 7.71 -10.21 -11.94
CA PRO A 206 8.74 -9.62 -12.78
C PRO A 206 8.21 -8.78 -13.94
N SER A 207 7.03 -9.14 -14.48
CA SER A 207 6.36 -8.41 -15.56
C SER A 207 5.80 -7.05 -15.15
N HIS A 208 5.62 -6.81 -13.85
CA HIS A 208 5.01 -5.61 -13.29
C HIS A 208 5.90 -4.93 -12.23
N SER A 209 7.11 -5.43 -12.01
CA SER A 209 8.09 -4.80 -11.13
C SER A 209 8.88 -3.72 -11.87
N SER A 210 8.81 -2.48 -11.39
CA SER A 210 9.76 -1.43 -11.78
C SER A 210 11.12 -1.63 -11.10
N ALA A 211 12.12 -0.85 -11.53
CA ALA A 211 13.47 -0.90 -10.97
C ALA A 211 13.59 -0.14 -9.63
N ASP A 212 12.73 0.85 -9.39
CA ASP A 212 12.93 1.89 -8.39
C ASP A 212 11.68 2.20 -7.54
N LEU A 213 10.50 1.66 -7.88
CA LEU A 213 9.32 1.80 -7.03
C LEU A 213 9.15 0.60 -6.12
N ARG A 214 8.52 0.87 -4.98
CA ARG A 214 7.95 -0.11 -4.08
C ARG A 214 6.98 -1.04 -4.82
N PHE A 215 6.99 -2.33 -4.50
CA PHE A 215 6.09 -3.30 -5.14
C PHE A 215 4.61 -2.95 -4.91
N GLU A 216 4.28 -2.30 -3.78
CA GLU A 216 2.93 -1.82 -3.50
C GLU A 216 2.51 -0.74 -4.51
N VAL A 217 3.43 0.14 -4.89
CA VAL A 217 3.16 1.18 -5.90
C VAL A 217 3.09 0.57 -7.30
N ASP A 218 3.93 -0.42 -7.59
CA ASP A 218 3.87 -1.16 -8.84
C ASP A 218 2.53 -1.89 -9.04
N GLY A 219 2.05 -2.62 -8.02
CA GLY A 219 0.74 -3.26 -8.04
C GLY A 219 -0.40 -2.24 -8.16
N ALA A 220 -0.30 -1.11 -7.45
CA ALA A 220 -1.27 -0.03 -7.56
C ALA A 220 -1.32 0.56 -8.98
N ASN A 221 -0.16 0.78 -9.60
CA ASN A 221 -0.05 1.27 -10.98
C ASN A 221 -0.65 0.26 -11.97
N ALA A 222 -0.37 -1.03 -11.82
CA ALA A 222 -0.97 -2.08 -12.64
C ALA A 222 -2.51 -2.08 -12.53
N ALA A 223 -3.04 -1.95 -11.31
CA ALA A 223 -4.48 -1.84 -11.08
C ALA A 223 -5.08 -0.60 -11.75
N ARG A 224 -4.44 0.57 -11.60
CA ARG A 224 -4.89 1.80 -12.25
C ARG A 224 -4.96 1.64 -13.75
N ASP A 225 -3.89 1.15 -14.37
CA ASP A 225 -3.81 1.04 -15.82
C ASP A 225 -4.85 0.04 -16.35
N PHE A 226 -5.06 -1.08 -15.64
CA PHE A 226 -6.13 -2.03 -15.91
C PHE A 226 -7.51 -1.36 -15.82
N LEU A 227 -7.85 -0.74 -14.69
CA LEU A 227 -9.18 -0.15 -14.45
C LEU A 227 -9.48 1.04 -15.37
N GLN A 228 -8.45 1.82 -15.77
CA GLN A 228 -8.58 2.86 -16.78
C GLN A 228 -8.99 2.28 -18.13
N SER A 229 -8.48 1.11 -18.53
CA SER A 229 -8.89 0.44 -19.78
C SER A 229 -10.37 0.03 -19.77
N TYR A 230 -10.94 -0.21 -18.59
CA TYR A 230 -12.37 -0.47 -18.37
C TYR A 230 -13.19 0.81 -18.12
N LYS A 231 -12.56 1.99 -18.19
CA LYS A 231 -13.21 3.31 -18.07
C LYS A 231 -13.93 3.53 -16.74
N LEU A 232 -13.37 3.02 -15.64
CA LEU A 232 -13.87 3.33 -14.31
C LEU A 232 -13.70 4.81 -13.97
N ASP A 233 -14.50 5.28 -13.01
CA ASP A 233 -14.38 6.64 -12.50
C ASP A 233 -13.00 6.88 -11.88
N PRO A 234 -12.31 7.99 -12.19
CA PRO A 234 -10.99 8.30 -11.64
C PRO A 234 -10.93 8.28 -10.11
N ALA A 235 -11.99 8.70 -9.41
CA ALA A 235 -12.03 8.69 -7.95
C ALA A 235 -12.16 7.26 -7.38
N ASP A 236 -12.77 6.34 -8.11
CA ASP A 236 -12.81 4.93 -7.73
C ASP A 236 -11.46 4.24 -7.97
N ILE A 237 -10.81 4.58 -9.08
CA ILE A 237 -9.45 4.13 -9.38
C ILE A 237 -8.48 4.61 -8.29
N GLU A 238 -8.60 5.87 -7.85
CA GLU A 238 -7.76 6.41 -6.77
C GLU A 238 -7.95 5.67 -5.45
N LYS A 239 -9.19 5.27 -5.10
CA LYS A 239 -9.45 4.46 -3.89
C LYS A 239 -8.77 3.09 -3.98
N VAL A 240 -8.84 2.44 -5.13
CA VAL A 240 -8.19 1.14 -5.38
C VAL A 240 -6.66 1.29 -5.31
N TRP A 241 -6.12 2.25 -6.05
CA TRP A 241 -4.69 2.55 -6.07
C TRP A 241 -4.17 2.84 -4.66
N THR A 242 -4.87 3.69 -3.90
CA THR A 242 -4.48 4.04 -2.51
C THR A 242 -4.56 2.83 -1.58
N GLY A 243 -5.59 1.99 -1.72
CA GLY A 243 -5.74 0.76 -0.95
C GLY A 243 -4.56 -0.17 -1.14
N ILE A 244 -4.14 -0.34 -2.39
CA ILE A 244 -2.98 -1.16 -2.74
C ILE A 244 -1.68 -0.50 -2.28
N ALA A 245 -1.45 0.79 -2.57
CA ALA A 245 -0.19 1.44 -2.22
C ALA A 245 0.11 1.46 -0.70
N LEU A 246 -0.93 1.42 0.13
CA LEU A 246 -0.82 1.48 1.59
C LEU A 246 -1.05 0.16 2.31
N HIS A 247 -1.28 -0.96 1.61
CA HIS A 247 -1.71 -2.22 2.27
C HIS A 247 -0.66 -2.81 3.24
N THR A 248 0.61 -2.41 3.11
CA THR A 248 1.72 -2.78 4.02
C THR A 248 2.09 -1.68 5.01
N THR A 249 1.27 -0.63 5.12
CA THR A 249 1.52 0.55 5.96
C THR A 249 0.49 0.58 7.10
N PRO A 250 0.60 -0.32 8.08
CA PRO A 250 -0.36 -0.43 9.18
C PRO A 250 -0.48 0.88 9.96
N GLY A 251 -1.64 1.11 10.57
CA GLY A 251 -1.91 2.30 11.40
C GLY A 251 -2.31 3.56 10.62
N VAL A 252 -2.31 3.53 9.28
CA VAL A 252 -2.84 4.62 8.44
C VAL A 252 -4.16 4.23 7.74
N PRO A 253 -4.24 3.11 6.99
CA PRO A 253 -5.42 2.74 6.20
C PRO A 253 -6.72 2.62 6.99
N GLU A 254 -6.67 2.24 8.27
CA GLU A 254 -7.84 2.02 9.11
C GLU A 254 -8.71 3.27 9.33
N PHE A 255 -8.13 4.46 9.11
CA PHE A 255 -8.78 5.77 9.22
C PHE A 255 -9.23 6.34 7.86
N MET A 256 -9.04 5.60 6.77
CA MET A 256 -9.33 6.04 5.41
C MET A 256 -10.65 5.43 4.88
N HIS A 257 -10.93 5.64 3.60
CA HIS A 257 -12.12 5.09 2.93
C HIS A 257 -12.23 3.56 3.15
N PRO A 258 -13.43 2.98 3.31
CA PRO A 258 -13.61 1.55 3.59
C PRO A 258 -12.85 0.59 2.67
N VAL A 259 -12.79 0.84 1.36
CA VAL A 259 -11.98 0.03 0.42
C VAL A 259 -10.50 -0.04 0.84
N ILE A 260 -9.93 1.09 1.27
CA ILE A 260 -8.52 1.19 1.71
C ILE A 260 -8.34 0.45 3.03
N ALA A 261 -9.22 0.73 4.01
CA ALA A 261 -9.18 0.11 5.33
C ALA A 261 -9.34 -1.41 5.29
N LEU A 262 -10.25 -1.90 4.43
CA LEU A 262 -10.59 -3.32 4.35
C LEU A 262 -9.60 -4.13 3.50
N THR A 263 -8.93 -3.51 2.53
CA THR A 263 -7.79 -4.13 1.83
C THR A 263 -6.69 -4.48 2.83
N THR A 264 -6.32 -3.51 3.67
CA THR A 264 -5.29 -3.72 4.71
C THR A 264 -5.75 -4.74 5.77
N ALA A 265 -7.00 -4.64 6.24
CA ALA A 265 -7.53 -5.59 7.23
C ALA A 265 -7.53 -7.05 6.71
N GLY A 266 -7.81 -7.26 5.43
CA GLY A 266 -7.72 -8.58 4.81
C GLY A 266 -6.30 -9.14 4.78
N VAL A 267 -5.32 -8.30 4.41
CA VAL A 267 -3.88 -8.67 4.39
C VAL A 267 -3.39 -9.00 5.80
N GLU A 268 -3.70 -8.13 6.75
CA GLU A 268 -3.35 -8.28 8.16
C GLU A 268 -3.92 -9.59 8.75
N MET A 269 -5.15 -9.94 8.42
CA MET A 269 -5.76 -11.20 8.84
C MET A 269 -5.08 -12.41 8.20
N ASP A 270 -4.87 -12.42 6.88
CA ASP A 270 -4.39 -13.63 6.18
C ASP A 270 -2.90 -13.95 6.43
N VAL A 271 -2.04 -12.92 6.55
CA VAL A 271 -0.59 -13.12 6.70
C VAL A 271 -0.17 -13.05 8.16
N LEU A 272 -0.64 -12.04 8.89
CA LEU A 272 -0.18 -11.75 10.25
C LEU A 272 -1.06 -12.38 11.33
N GLY A 273 -2.24 -12.90 10.95
CA GLY A 273 -3.21 -13.40 11.93
C GLY A 273 -3.77 -12.30 12.84
N LEU A 274 -3.69 -11.03 12.43
CA LEU A 274 -4.25 -9.96 13.25
C LEU A 274 -5.77 -10.08 13.24
N THR A 275 -6.36 -9.93 14.43
CA THR A 275 -7.80 -10.13 14.66
C THR A 275 -8.31 -11.54 14.37
N TYR A 276 -7.43 -12.56 14.30
CA TYR A 276 -7.77 -13.96 14.03
C TYR A 276 -8.99 -14.45 14.83
N ASP A 277 -9.03 -14.16 16.13
CA ASP A 277 -10.11 -14.60 17.04
C ASP A 277 -11.44 -13.86 16.84
N ARG A 278 -11.47 -12.80 16.04
CA ARG A 278 -12.71 -12.09 15.67
C ARG A 278 -13.44 -12.76 14.51
N TYR A 279 -12.81 -13.72 13.85
CA TYR A 279 -13.43 -14.52 12.79
C TYR A 279 -13.78 -15.91 13.34
N PRO A 280 -15.06 -16.31 13.29
CA PRO A 280 -15.47 -17.66 13.68
C PRO A 280 -14.66 -18.74 12.95
N ALA A 281 -14.32 -19.82 13.65
CA ALA A 281 -13.42 -20.85 13.12
C ALA A 281 -13.94 -21.50 11.84
N ASP A 282 -15.24 -21.81 11.78
CA ASP A 282 -15.93 -22.36 10.62
C ASP A 282 -15.84 -21.43 9.39
N ILE A 283 -15.93 -20.12 9.60
CA ILE A 283 -15.77 -19.14 8.52
C ILE A 283 -14.32 -19.07 8.03
N ARG A 284 -13.33 -19.07 8.94
CA ARG A 284 -11.91 -19.09 8.55
C ARG A 284 -11.58 -20.36 7.76
N GLU A 285 -12.06 -21.51 8.24
CA GLU A 285 -11.86 -22.80 7.59
C GLU A 285 -12.54 -22.84 6.22
N ALA A 286 -13.74 -22.29 6.07
CA ALA A 286 -14.40 -22.18 4.77
C ALA A 286 -13.61 -21.33 3.77
N VAL A 287 -13.05 -20.18 4.19
CA VAL A 287 -12.21 -19.32 3.34
C VAL A 287 -10.94 -20.07 2.90
N VAL A 288 -10.26 -20.73 3.84
CA VAL A 288 -9.03 -21.49 3.54
C VAL A 288 -9.33 -22.75 2.70
N ALA A 289 -10.47 -23.39 2.88
CA ALA A 289 -10.87 -24.53 2.04
C ALA A 289 -11.17 -24.11 0.60
N ALA A 290 -11.78 -22.93 0.40
CA ALA A 290 -12.04 -22.38 -0.92
C ALA A 290 -10.77 -21.90 -1.64
N PHE A 291 -9.80 -21.36 -0.89
CA PHE A 291 -8.53 -20.85 -1.41
C PHE A 291 -7.36 -21.39 -0.57
N PRO A 292 -6.89 -22.61 -0.88
CA PRO A 292 -5.94 -23.34 -0.05
C PRO A 292 -4.65 -22.58 0.25
N ARG A 293 -4.18 -22.75 1.48
CA ARG A 293 -2.82 -22.42 1.91
C ARG A 293 -1.94 -23.66 1.70
N THR A 294 -0.72 -23.47 1.24
CA THR A 294 0.27 -24.56 1.20
C THR A 294 0.61 -24.99 2.64
N PRO A 295 1.09 -26.23 2.86
CA PRO A 295 1.55 -26.67 4.19
C PRO A 295 2.65 -25.77 4.77
N ALA A 296 3.48 -25.16 3.90
CA ALA A 296 4.58 -24.26 4.26
C ALA A 296 4.24 -22.78 4.00
N PHE A 297 2.95 -22.39 3.97
CA PHE A 297 2.51 -21.08 3.51
C PHE A 297 3.28 -19.89 4.10
N LYS A 298 3.60 -19.91 5.40
CA LYS A 298 4.35 -18.83 6.05
C LYS A 298 5.72 -18.62 5.37
N GLU A 299 6.45 -19.70 5.08
CA GLU A 299 7.74 -19.63 4.39
C GLU A 299 7.57 -19.27 2.91
N ASP A 300 6.56 -19.85 2.26
CA ASP A 300 6.31 -19.61 0.83
C ASP A 300 5.93 -18.15 0.56
N ILE A 301 5.12 -17.51 1.42
CA ILE A 301 4.72 -16.11 1.25
C ILE A 301 5.89 -15.16 1.56
N ILE A 302 6.71 -15.45 2.57
CA ILE A 302 7.94 -14.69 2.85
C ILE A 302 8.89 -14.78 1.66
N GLN A 303 9.02 -15.98 1.06
CA GLN A 303 9.85 -16.19 -0.12
C GLN A 303 9.32 -15.40 -1.34
N ALA A 304 8.01 -15.41 -1.58
CA ALA A 304 7.39 -14.62 -2.65
C ALA A 304 7.65 -13.11 -2.48
N PHE A 305 7.55 -12.60 -1.25
CA PHE A 305 7.92 -11.21 -0.95
C PHE A 305 9.40 -10.94 -1.24
N TYR A 306 10.30 -11.81 -0.77
CA TYR A 306 11.73 -11.66 -0.99
C TYR A 306 12.09 -11.64 -2.48
N ASP A 307 11.58 -12.60 -3.25
CA ASP A 307 11.87 -12.71 -4.67
C ASP A 307 11.37 -11.49 -5.47
N GLY A 308 10.26 -10.89 -5.04
CA GLY A 308 9.71 -9.68 -5.66
C GLY A 308 10.44 -8.37 -5.32
N ILE A 309 11.30 -8.34 -4.29
CA ILE A 309 11.93 -7.09 -3.81
C ILE A 309 13.46 -7.11 -3.74
N ARG A 310 14.10 -8.29 -3.71
CA ARG A 310 15.55 -8.42 -3.46
C ARG A 310 16.43 -7.70 -4.49
N HIS A 311 15.94 -7.49 -5.72
CA HIS A 311 16.64 -6.74 -6.77
C HIS A 311 16.55 -5.21 -6.62
N LYS A 312 15.72 -4.71 -5.71
CA LYS A 312 15.51 -3.27 -5.45
C LYS A 312 15.42 -2.96 -3.95
N PRO A 313 16.43 -3.36 -3.15
CA PRO A 313 16.37 -3.33 -1.70
C PRO A 313 16.15 -1.93 -1.12
N ASP A 314 16.64 -0.88 -1.79
CA ASP A 314 16.48 0.51 -1.35
C ASP A 314 15.01 0.95 -1.29
N THR A 315 14.13 0.32 -2.08
CA THR A 315 12.69 0.61 -2.06
C THR A 315 12.00 0.13 -0.77
N THR A 316 12.68 -0.69 0.04
CA THR A 316 12.16 -1.16 1.34
C THR A 316 12.37 -0.17 2.49
N PHE A 317 13.08 0.94 2.25
CA PHE A 317 13.32 1.94 3.29
C PHE A 317 12.01 2.50 3.85
N GLY A 318 11.83 2.36 5.16
CA GLY A 318 10.65 2.87 5.87
C GLY A 318 9.41 1.96 5.82
N ASN A 319 9.53 0.70 5.39
CA ASN A 319 8.43 -0.26 5.43
C ASN A 319 8.85 -1.66 5.91
N VAL A 320 7.86 -2.52 6.17
CA VAL A 320 8.05 -3.86 6.75
C VAL A 320 8.79 -4.84 5.84
N LYS A 321 8.90 -4.57 4.53
CA LYS A 321 9.60 -5.47 3.61
C LYS A 321 11.11 -5.45 3.78
N ALA A 322 11.66 -4.44 4.47
CA ALA A 322 13.06 -4.47 4.89
C ALA A 322 13.34 -5.64 5.86
N ASP A 323 12.33 -6.10 6.60
CA ASP A 323 12.45 -7.25 7.50
C ASP A 323 12.55 -8.57 6.74
N VAL A 324 11.82 -8.69 5.63
CA VAL A 324 11.91 -9.86 4.73
C VAL A 324 13.31 -10.00 4.14
N ILE A 325 13.91 -8.91 3.66
CA ILE A 325 15.28 -8.97 3.12
C ILE A 325 16.27 -9.29 4.25
N ALA A 326 16.13 -8.66 5.42
CA ALA A 326 17.04 -8.92 6.54
C ALA A 326 16.97 -10.37 7.07
N ASP A 327 15.79 -11.00 6.99
CA ASP A 327 15.60 -12.42 7.32
C ASP A 327 16.35 -13.34 6.33
N LYS A 328 16.23 -13.06 5.03
CA LYS A 328 16.83 -13.89 3.96
C LYS A 328 18.31 -13.59 3.70
N GLU A 329 18.76 -12.38 3.99
CA GLU A 329 20.11 -11.89 3.74
C GLU A 329 20.76 -11.32 5.02
N PRO A 330 21.56 -12.10 5.75
CA PRO A 330 22.18 -11.67 7.02
C PRO A 330 23.09 -10.45 6.91
N HIS A 331 23.56 -10.13 5.71
CA HIS A 331 24.43 -8.98 5.43
C HIS A 331 23.66 -7.75 4.94
N PHE A 332 22.33 -7.84 4.77
CA PHE A 332 21.52 -6.69 4.41
C PHE A 332 21.46 -5.70 5.57
N HIS A 333 21.79 -4.45 5.27
CA HIS A 333 21.71 -3.35 6.21
C HIS A 333 20.56 -2.42 5.85
N ARG A 334 19.49 -2.49 6.65
CA ARG A 334 18.34 -1.60 6.50
C ARG A 334 18.80 -0.14 6.52
N GLY A 335 18.22 0.69 5.65
CA GLY A 335 18.44 2.13 5.69
C GLY A 335 18.04 2.70 7.06
N ASN A 336 18.83 3.65 7.58
CA ASN A 336 18.60 4.24 8.90
C ASN A 336 18.13 5.69 8.77
N PHE A 337 16.89 5.96 9.17
CA PHE A 337 16.27 7.28 9.11
C PHE A 337 17.01 8.34 9.92
N CYS A 338 17.41 8.02 11.15
CA CYS A 338 18.18 8.95 11.99
C CYS A 338 19.53 9.31 11.35
N SER A 339 20.20 8.34 10.72
CA SER A 339 21.44 8.58 9.97
C SER A 339 21.21 9.40 8.71
N ALA A 340 20.03 9.34 8.08
CA ALA A 340 19.67 10.22 6.97
C ALA A 340 19.50 11.67 7.45
N ILE A 341 18.81 11.89 8.59
CA ILE A 341 18.67 13.21 9.21
C ILE A 341 20.04 13.81 9.56
N ARG A 342 20.88 13.05 10.28
CA ARG A 342 22.21 13.51 10.73
C ARG A 342 23.16 13.84 9.58
N ARG A 343 22.94 13.27 8.39
CA ARG A 343 23.74 13.48 7.18
C ARG A 343 23.10 14.46 6.20
N SER A 344 21.95 15.03 6.54
CA SER A 344 21.31 16.03 5.69
C SER A 344 22.15 17.31 5.61
N HIS A 345 22.02 18.06 4.52
CA HIS A 345 22.74 19.33 4.34
C HIS A 345 22.26 20.45 5.27
N TRP A 346 21.17 20.23 5.99
CA TRP A 346 20.63 21.20 6.93
C TRP A 346 21.48 21.22 8.19
N HIS A 347 21.87 22.42 8.64
CA HIS A 347 22.49 22.61 9.94
C HIS A 347 21.45 22.35 11.05
N GLY A 348 21.83 21.62 12.09
CA GLY A 348 20.96 21.25 13.22
C GLY A 348 21.75 20.83 14.44
#